data_AF-A0A061I5E3-F1
#
_entry.id   AF-A0A061I5E3-F1
#
_cell.length_a   1.000
_cell.length_b   1.000
_cell.length_c   1.000
_cell.angle_alpha   90.00
_cell.angle_beta   90.00
_cell.angle_gamma   90.00
#
_symmetry.space_group_name_H-M   'P 1'
#
loop_
_entity.id
_entity.type
_entity.pdbx_description
1 polymer ?
#
loop_
_entity_poly.entity_id
_entity_poly.type
_entity_poly.pdbx_seq_one_letter_code
_entity_poly.pdbx_strand_id
1 'polypeptide(L)'
;MPAYHSSLMDPDTKLIGNMALLPIRSQFKGPAPRESESLCSFPFGLCTCLYVRVCMCPSTQVENEADRTLIYITLYISECLKKLQKCNSKSQGEKEMYTLGITNFPIPGEPGFPLNAIYAKPANKQEDEVMRAYLQQLRQETGLRLCEKVFDPQNDKPSKWWTCFVKRQFMNKSLSGPGHSHRPHTLQPGPAGEPVVIDDFLALWINMMLANLYKKAGQERPSVTSYKEVLRQCPLALDAILGLLSLSVKGAEVASMTMNVIQTVPNLDWLSVWIKAYAFVHTGDNSRAINTICSLEKKSLLRDNVDLLGSLADLYFRAGDSKNSVLKFEQAQMLDPYLIKGMDVYGYLLAREGRLEDVENLGCRLFNISDQHAEPWVVSGCHSFYSKRYSRALYLGAKAIQLNSNSVQALLLKGAALRNMGRVQEAIIHFREAIRLAPCRLDCYEGLIECYLASSSIREAMVMANNVYKTLGASAQTLTLLATVCLEDPVTQEKAKALLDKALAQRPDYVKAVVKKAELLSREQKYEDGIALLRNALANQSDCVLHRILGDFLVAVNEYQEAMDQYSIALSLDPNDQKSLEGMQKMEKEESPTDATQEEDVDDMEGSGEEGDLEGSDSEAAQWADQEQWFGMQ
;
A
#
# COMPACT_ATOMS: atom_id res chain seq x y z
N MET A 1 17.74 -17.83 -7.82
CA MET A 1 17.87 -16.61 -8.65
C MET A 1 18.03 -17.04 -10.10
N PRO A 2 17.34 -16.42 -11.07
CA PRO A 2 17.58 -16.69 -12.48
C PRO A 2 19.00 -16.24 -12.88
N ALA A 3 19.59 -16.91 -13.89
CA ALA A 3 20.88 -16.55 -14.44
C ALA A 3 20.85 -15.12 -15.01
N TYR A 4 21.97 -14.40 -14.92
CA TYR A 4 22.11 -13.08 -15.53
C TYR A 4 22.37 -13.26 -17.03
N HIS A 5 21.61 -12.58 -17.88
CA HIS A 5 21.78 -12.57 -19.33
C HIS A 5 22.10 -11.15 -19.81
N SER A 6 23.04 -11.03 -20.74
CA SER A 6 23.42 -9.74 -21.29
C SER A 6 22.42 -9.27 -22.35
N SER A 7 21.91 -8.04 -22.20
CA SER A 7 21.12 -7.34 -23.21
C SER A 7 21.98 -6.49 -24.16
N LEU A 8 23.29 -6.77 -24.25
CA LEU A 8 24.28 -5.97 -25.01
C LEU A 8 24.37 -6.34 -26.50
N MET A 9 23.37 -7.02 -27.05
CA MET A 9 23.35 -7.45 -28.45
C MET A 9 22.51 -6.47 -29.27
N ASP A 10 23.16 -5.65 -30.09
CA ASP A 10 22.51 -4.88 -31.17
C ASP A 10 22.55 -5.68 -32.48
N PRO A 11 21.62 -5.46 -33.43
CA PRO A 11 21.58 -6.14 -34.73
C PRO A 11 22.88 -6.03 -35.54
N ASP A 12 23.65 -4.96 -35.33
CA ASP A 12 24.88 -4.64 -36.05
C ASP A 12 26.16 -5.16 -35.36
N THR A 13 26.00 -5.97 -34.30
CA THR A 13 27.14 -6.49 -33.53
C THR A 13 27.96 -7.47 -34.37
N LYS A 14 29.22 -7.13 -34.67
CA LYS A 14 30.13 -8.00 -35.42
C LYS A 14 30.49 -9.24 -34.61
N LEU A 15 30.40 -10.42 -35.23
CA LEU A 15 30.75 -11.70 -34.62
C LEU A 15 32.10 -12.19 -35.16
N ILE A 16 32.90 -12.81 -34.30
CA ILE A 16 34.06 -13.63 -34.72
C ILE A 16 33.88 -15.02 -34.13
N GLY A 17 33.76 -16.04 -35.00
CA GLY A 17 33.32 -17.37 -34.59
C GLY A 17 31.92 -17.30 -33.98
N ASN A 18 31.80 -17.60 -32.68
CA ASN A 18 30.57 -17.47 -31.90
C ASN A 18 30.67 -16.44 -30.76
N MET A 19 31.66 -15.53 -30.80
CA MET A 19 31.85 -14.44 -29.85
C MET A 19 31.41 -13.09 -30.45
N ALA A 20 30.78 -12.26 -29.64
CA ALA A 20 30.47 -10.87 -30.00
C ALA A 20 31.65 -9.93 -29.76
N LEU A 21 31.98 -9.10 -30.77
CA LEU A 21 32.88 -7.96 -30.64
C LEU A 21 32.13 -6.79 -30.00
N LEU A 22 32.20 -6.72 -28.66
CA LEU A 22 31.62 -5.64 -27.90
C LEU A 22 32.43 -4.34 -28.10
N PRO A 23 31.77 -3.17 -28.16
CA PRO A 23 32.46 -1.89 -28.22
C PRO A 23 33.23 -1.64 -26.91
N ILE A 24 34.49 -1.20 -27.01
CA ILE A 24 35.37 -0.97 -25.84
C ILE A 24 35.99 0.42 -25.92
N ARG A 25 35.81 1.21 -24.86
CA ARG A 25 36.57 2.44 -24.66
C ARG A 25 37.99 2.09 -24.21
N SER A 26 38.90 1.85 -25.16
CA SER A 26 40.29 1.48 -24.84
C SER A 26 41.30 2.50 -25.34
N GLN A 27 42.39 2.65 -24.59
CA GLN A 27 43.56 3.43 -25.00
C GLN A 27 44.54 2.60 -25.87
N PHE A 28 44.33 1.29 -25.97
CA PHE A 28 45.16 0.36 -26.72
C PHE A 28 44.65 0.19 -28.17
N LYS A 29 45.58 0.00 -29.11
CA LYS A 29 45.25 -0.25 -30.52
C LYS A 29 44.65 -1.65 -30.68
N GLY A 30 43.51 -1.75 -31.37
CA GLY A 30 42.90 -3.04 -31.67
C GLY A 30 41.58 -2.91 -32.47
N PRO A 31 40.97 -4.04 -32.84
CA PRO A 31 39.84 -4.13 -33.76
C PRO A 31 38.46 -3.84 -33.12
N ALA A 32 38.41 -3.48 -31.83
CA ALA A 32 37.15 -3.14 -31.16
C ALA A 32 36.44 -1.94 -31.82
N PRO A 33 35.11 -2.00 -32.05
CA PRO A 33 34.34 -0.86 -32.56
C PRO A 33 34.46 0.39 -31.66
N ARG A 34 34.57 1.58 -32.27
CA ARG A 34 34.59 2.89 -31.59
C ARG A 34 33.19 3.50 -31.57
N GLU A 35 32.85 4.19 -30.48
CA GLU A 35 31.49 4.60 -30.06
C GLU A 35 30.68 5.40 -31.10
N SER A 36 29.36 5.14 -31.14
CA SER A 36 28.28 6.09 -31.44
C SER A 36 27.49 6.36 -30.15
N GLU A 37 27.17 7.62 -29.86
CA GLU A 37 26.76 8.18 -28.55
C GLU A 37 25.55 7.56 -27.81
N SER A 38 24.92 6.49 -28.29
CA SER A 38 23.62 6.02 -27.77
C SER A 38 23.60 4.65 -27.09
N LEU A 39 24.68 3.87 -27.02
CA LEU A 39 24.63 2.52 -26.41
C LEU A 39 25.83 2.17 -25.53
N CYS A 40 25.45 1.70 -24.33
CA CYS A 40 26.21 1.01 -23.28
C CYS A 40 27.73 0.89 -23.50
N SER A 41 28.48 1.82 -22.92
CA SER A 41 29.92 1.70 -22.68
C SER A 41 30.26 0.32 -22.11
N PHE A 42 31.32 -0.33 -22.57
CA PHE A 42 31.95 -1.47 -21.90
C PHE A 42 32.07 -1.21 -20.39
N PRO A 43 31.20 -1.76 -19.54
CA PRO A 43 31.16 -1.33 -18.17
C PRO A 43 32.09 -2.30 -17.47
N PHE A 44 33.36 -1.90 -17.32
CA PHE A 44 34.29 -2.60 -16.43
C PHE A 44 33.67 -2.75 -15.02
N GLY A 45 32.80 -1.81 -14.63
CA GLY A 45 31.88 -1.92 -13.49
C GLY A 45 30.89 -3.09 -13.58
N LEU A 46 30.24 -3.35 -14.71
CA LEU A 46 29.41 -4.54 -14.91
C LEU A 46 30.26 -5.81 -14.80
N CYS A 47 31.42 -5.89 -15.43
CA CYS A 47 32.24 -7.12 -15.40
C CYS A 47 32.77 -7.43 -14.01
N THR A 48 33.10 -6.41 -13.22
CA THR A 48 33.49 -6.60 -11.80
C THR A 48 32.28 -6.90 -10.90
N CYS A 49 31.13 -6.25 -11.11
CA CYS A 49 29.87 -6.61 -10.44
C CYS A 49 29.37 -8.02 -10.82
N LEU A 50 29.53 -8.41 -12.08
CA LEU A 50 29.21 -9.74 -12.61
C LEU A 50 30.18 -10.77 -12.08
N TYR A 51 31.49 -10.49 -12.03
CA TYR A 51 32.47 -11.39 -11.43
C TYR A 51 32.11 -11.73 -9.97
N VAL A 52 31.70 -10.74 -9.16
CA VAL A 52 31.24 -10.96 -7.78
C VAL A 52 29.94 -11.76 -7.74
N ARG A 53 28.95 -11.41 -8.58
CA ARG A 53 27.63 -12.07 -8.66
C ARG A 53 27.71 -13.51 -9.18
N VAL A 54 28.61 -13.77 -10.12
CA VAL A 54 28.83 -15.05 -10.80
C VAL A 54 29.72 -15.98 -9.95
N CYS A 55 30.68 -15.45 -9.18
CA CYS A 55 31.40 -16.21 -8.15
C CYS A 55 30.49 -16.70 -6.99
N MET A 56 29.25 -16.23 -6.91
CA MET A 56 28.24 -16.67 -5.94
C MET A 56 27.21 -17.67 -6.52
N CYS A 57 27.22 -17.93 -7.84
CA CYS A 57 26.29 -18.84 -8.52
C CYS A 57 27.04 -19.70 -9.55
N PRO A 58 27.27 -21.01 -9.32
CA PRO A 58 28.10 -21.87 -10.18
C PRO A 58 27.54 -22.16 -11.58
N SER A 59 26.24 -22.00 -11.81
CA SER A 59 25.56 -22.36 -13.07
C SER A 59 25.22 -21.11 -13.88
N THR A 60 26.03 -20.82 -14.90
CA THR A 60 25.70 -19.84 -15.95
C THR A 60 25.29 -20.62 -17.21
N GLN A 61 24.05 -20.45 -17.66
CA GLN A 61 23.62 -20.93 -18.98
C GLN A 61 24.04 -19.87 -20.01
N VAL A 62 24.62 -20.31 -21.13
CA VAL A 62 25.06 -19.40 -22.21
C VAL A 62 23.88 -19.25 -23.16
N GLU A 63 23.16 -18.14 -23.08
CA GLU A 63 22.04 -17.84 -23.97
C GLU A 63 22.48 -16.96 -25.16
N ASN A 64 23.36 -15.97 -24.95
CA ASN A 64 23.77 -15.00 -25.98
C ASN A 64 25.28 -15.02 -26.32
N GLU A 65 25.65 -14.56 -27.53
CA GLU A 65 27.05 -14.42 -28.00
C GLU A 65 27.87 -13.43 -27.14
N ALA A 66 27.23 -12.40 -26.60
CA ALA A 66 27.83 -11.44 -25.67
C ALA A 66 28.25 -12.10 -24.33
N ASP A 67 27.49 -13.10 -23.87
CA ASP A 67 27.79 -13.81 -22.62
C ASP A 67 29.11 -14.59 -22.73
N ARG A 68 29.44 -15.09 -23.93
CA ARG A 68 30.73 -15.75 -24.19
C ARG A 68 31.90 -14.77 -24.00
N THR A 69 31.80 -13.56 -24.53
CA THR A 69 32.82 -12.53 -24.32
C THR A 69 32.98 -12.16 -22.83
N LEU A 70 31.87 -12.06 -22.09
CA LEU A 70 31.88 -11.81 -20.64
C LEU A 70 32.48 -12.96 -19.82
N ILE A 71 32.22 -14.22 -20.19
CA ILE A 71 32.80 -15.40 -19.56
C ILE A 71 34.33 -15.40 -19.68
N TYR A 72 34.85 -15.07 -20.87
CA TYR A 72 36.29 -14.97 -21.09
C TYR A 72 36.93 -13.92 -20.17
N ILE A 73 36.35 -12.71 -20.12
CA ILE A 73 36.84 -11.60 -19.28
C ILE A 73 36.82 -12.01 -17.80
N THR A 74 35.73 -12.66 -17.36
CA THR A 74 35.57 -13.15 -15.98
C THR A 74 36.69 -14.11 -15.59
N LEU A 75 37.05 -15.06 -16.47
CA LEU A 75 38.16 -15.98 -16.22
C LEU A 75 39.51 -15.28 -16.22
N TYR A 76 39.71 -14.29 -17.11
CA TYR A 76 40.93 -13.51 -17.18
C TYR A 76 41.14 -12.64 -15.92
N ILE A 77 40.07 -12.09 -15.34
CA ILE A 77 40.12 -11.37 -14.06
C ILE A 77 40.68 -12.28 -12.95
N SER A 78 40.25 -13.54 -12.88
CA SER A 78 40.79 -14.49 -11.88
C SER A 78 42.31 -14.71 -12.03
N GLU A 79 42.84 -14.70 -13.25
CA GLU A 79 44.29 -14.83 -13.48
C GLU A 79 45.06 -13.57 -13.13
N CYS A 80 44.49 -12.42 -13.48
CA CYS A 80 45.06 -11.13 -13.09
C CYS A 80 45.16 -11.03 -11.57
N LEU A 81 44.12 -11.41 -10.83
CA LEU A 81 44.12 -11.39 -9.37
C LEU A 81 45.19 -12.33 -8.76
N LYS A 82 45.42 -13.52 -9.32
CA LYS A 82 46.49 -14.44 -8.89
C LYS A 82 47.89 -13.84 -9.04
N LYS A 83 48.10 -13.05 -10.09
CA LYS A 83 49.38 -12.36 -10.35
C LYS A 83 49.53 -11.11 -9.51
N LEU A 84 48.47 -10.30 -9.39
CA LEU A 84 48.44 -9.09 -8.58
C LEU A 84 48.62 -9.36 -7.08
N GLN A 85 48.17 -10.51 -6.56
CA GLN A 85 48.42 -10.92 -5.17
C GLN A 85 49.93 -10.96 -4.82
N LYS A 86 50.80 -11.25 -5.79
CA LYS A 86 52.25 -11.37 -5.59
C LYS A 86 52.99 -10.04 -5.77
N CYS A 87 52.28 -8.98 -6.15
CA CYS A 87 52.86 -7.66 -6.42
C CYS A 87 52.82 -6.80 -5.15
N ASN A 88 53.91 -6.07 -4.89
CA ASN A 88 54.07 -5.27 -3.67
C ASN A 88 53.79 -3.77 -3.86
N SER A 89 53.60 -3.31 -5.11
CA SER A 89 53.30 -1.91 -5.46
C SER A 89 52.43 -1.83 -6.72
N LYS A 90 51.69 -0.74 -6.88
CA LYS A 90 50.86 -0.49 -8.07
C LYS A 90 51.70 -0.42 -9.35
N SER A 91 52.86 0.25 -9.32
CA SER A 91 53.74 0.34 -10.50
C SER A 91 54.28 -1.03 -10.95
N GLN A 92 54.55 -1.93 -9.99
CA GLN A 92 54.90 -3.32 -10.30
C GLN A 92 53.69 -4.06 -10.88
N GLY A 93 52.50 -3.90 -10.29
CA GLY A 93 51.25 -4.49 -10.78
C GLY A 93 50.92 -4.08 -12.22
N GLU A 94 51.05 -2.80 -12.56
CA GLU A 94 50.80 -2.29 -13.92
C GLU A 94 51.74 -2.91 -14.95
N LYS A 95 53.04 -3.04 -14.64
CA LYS A 95 54.02 -3.70 -15.52
C LYS A 95 53.73 -5.18 -15.69
N GLU A 96 53.36 -5.87 -14.61
CA GLU A 96 53.01 -7.29 -14.63
C GLU A 96 51.73 -7.54 -15.45
N MET A 97 50.72 -6.67 -15.32
CA MET A 97 49.45 -6.75 -16.06
C MET A 97 49.64 -6.43 -17.54
N TYR A 98 50.47 -5.44 -17.87
CA TYR A 98 50.82 -5.13 -19.25
C TYR A 98 51.54 -6.32 -19.92
N THR A 99 52.49 -6.93 -19.20
CA THR A 99 53.20 -8.13 -19.67
C THR A 99 52.23 -9.29 -19.87
N LEU A 100 51.35 -9.56 -18.90
CA LEU A 100 50.34 -10.63 -18.96
C LEU A 100 49.36 -10.46 -20.12
N GLY A 101 49.02 -9.21 -20.48
CA GLY A 101 48.14 -8.91 -21.60
C GLY A 101 48.76 -9.22 -22.97
N ILE A 102 50.10 -9.18 -23.08
CA ILE A 102 50.84 -9.36 -24.35
C ILE A 102 51.41 -10.77 -24.48
N THR A 103 51.71 -11.46 -23.37
CA THR A 103 52.27 -12.82 -23.41
C THR A 103 51.42 -13.75 -24.27
N ASN A 104 52.07 -14.55 -25.11
CA ASN A 104 51.41 -15.48 -26.04
C ASN A 104 50.36 -16.33 -25.30
N PHE A 105 49.12 -16.21 -25.75
CA PHE A 105 47.98 -16.91 -25.18
C PHE A 105 47.26 -17.76 -26.23
N PRO A 106 46.64 -18.87 -25.80
CA PRO A 106 45.89 -19.72 -26.70
C PRO A 106 44.53 -19.10 -27.03
N ILE A 107 44.12 -19.24 -28.29
CA ILE A 107 42.79 -18.84 -28.79
C ILE A 107 41.92 -20.08 -29.06
N PRO A 108 40.58 -19.95 -29.14
CA PRO A 108 39.68 -21.05 -29.48
C PRO A 108 40.15 -21.86 -30.71
N GLY A 109 40.36 -23.17 -30.54
CA GLY A 109 40.90 -24.06 -31.59
C GLY A 109 42.37 -24.46 -31.43
N GLU A 110 43.16 -23.77 -30.58
CA GLU A 110 44.53 -24.16 -30.25
C GLU A 110 44.55 -25.19 -29.08
N PRO A 111 45.55 -26.11 -29.03
CA PRO A 111 45.61 -27.20 -28.04
C PRO A 111 45.78 -26.74 -26.58
N GLY A 112 45.97 -25.44 -26.34
CA GLY A 112 46.07 -24.84 -25.00
C GLY A 112 44.80 -24.13 -24.50
N PHE A 113 43.72 -24.05 -25.29
CA PHE A 113 42.53 -23.29 -24.91
C PHE A 113 41.51 -24.12 -24.10
N PRO A 114 41.19 -23.75 -22.84
CA PRO A 114 40.42 -24.58 -21.92
C PRO A 114 38.89 -24.55 -22.13
N LEU A 115 38.38 -23.70 -23.03
CA LEU A 115 36.94 -23.53 -23.28
C LEU A 115 36.52 -23.97 -24.69
N ASN A 116 37.27 -24.86 -25.36
CA ASN A 116 36.93 -25.35 -26.71
C ASN A 116 35.53 -25.97 -26.85
N ALA A 117 34.89 -26.38 -25.75
CA ALA A 117 33.50 -26.88 -25.76
C ALA A 117 32.43 -25.77 -25.89
N ILE A 118 32.76 -24.51 -25.60
CA ILE A 118 31.83 -23.37 -25.58
C ILE A 118 32.12 -22.37 -26.71
N TYR A 119 33.36 -22.35 -27.21
CA TYR A 119 33.82 -21.40 -28.23
C TYR A 119 34.11 -22.10 -29.55
N ALA A 120 33.65 -21.50 -30.65
CA ALA A 120 33.92 -21.97 -32.00
C ALA A 120 35.31 -21.52 -32.45
N LYS A 121 35.99 -22.38 -33.23
CA LYS A 121 37.27 -22.03 -33.88
C LYS A 121 37.05 -20.92 -34.93
N PRO A 122 38.01 -19.98 -35.12
CA PRO A 122 37.98 -19.04 -36.24
C PRO A 122 37.87 -19.76 -37.59
N ALA A 123 37.12 -19.20 -38.54
CA ALA A 123 36.91 -19.82 -39.85
C ALA A 123 38.11 -19.62 -40.79
N ASN A 124 38.74 -18.44 -40.70
CA ASN A 124 39.82 -18.01 -41.60
C ASN A 124 41.04 -17.49 -40.83
N LYS A 125 42.22 -17.52 -41.47
CA LYS A 125 43.46 -16.95 -40.90
C LYS A 125 43.35 -15.45 -40.58
N GLN A 126 42.53 -14.71 -41.33
CA GLN A 126 42.23 -13.30 -41.03
C GLN A 126 41.40 -13.15 -39.74
N GLU A 127 40.41 -14.02 -39.51
CA GLU A 127 39.62 -14.01 -38.27
C GLU A 127 40.47 -14.41 -37.05
N ASP A 128 41.44 -15.29 -37.25
CA ASP A 128 42.43 -15.68 -36.23
C ASP A 128 43.23 -14.47 -35.74
N GLU A 129 43.77 -13.70 -36.68
CA GLU A 129 44.52 -12.47 -36.41
C GLU A 129 43.65 -11.40 -35.73
N VAL A 130 42.40 -11.22 -36.18
CA VAL A 130 41.46 -10.26 -35.59
C VAL A 130 41.02 -10.71 -34.19
N MET A 131 40.73 -11.99 -33.96
CA MET A 131 40.36 -12.52 -32.64
C MET A 131 41.51 -12.35 -31.65
N ARG A 132 42.74 -12.67 -32.07
CA ARG A 132 43.94 -12.51 -31.24
C ARG A 132 44.17 -11.03 -30.89
N ALA A 133 44.05 -10.13 -31.87
CA ALA A 133 44.17 -8.69 -31.62
C ALA A 133 43.07 -8.14 -30.69
N TYR A 134 41.83 -8.62 -30.84
CA TYR A 134 40.71 -8.22 -29.97
C TYR A 134 40.88 -8.71 -28.53
N LEU A 135 41.23 -9.99 -28.34
CA LEU A 135 41.47 -10.56 -27.02
C LEU A 135 42.68 -9.91 -26.33
N GLN A 136 43.72 -9.57 -27.08
CA GLN A 136 44.86 -8.82 -26.56
C GLN A 136 44.45 -7.42 -26.07
N GLN A 137 43.65 -6.70 -26.86
CA GLN A 137 43.10 -5.38 -26.48
C GLN A 137 42.25 -5.48 -25.21
N LEU A 138 41.35 -6.48 -25.14
CA LEU A 138 40.54 -6.78 -23.95
C LEU A 138 41.39 -7.04 -22.71
N ARG A 139 42.44 -7.85 -22.85
CA ARG A 139 43.33 -8.22 -21.74
C ARG A 139 44.10 -7.04 -21.20
N GLN A 140 44.64 -6.19 -22.07
CA GLN A 140 45.39 -4.99 -21.68
C GLN A 140 44.49 -4.00 -20.94
N GLU A 141 43.30 -3.71 -21.48
CA GLU A 141 42.35 -2.80 -20.86
C GLU A 141 41.83 -3.33 -19.52
N THR A 142 41.53 -4.64 -19.46
CA THR A 142 41.06 -5.29 -18.23
C THR A 142 42.14 -5.27 -17.15
N GLY A 143 43.39 -5.56 -17.50
CA GLY A 143 44.51 -5.57 -16.56
C GLY A 143 44.81 -4.19 -15.98
N LEU A 144 44.80 -3.14 -16.82
CA LEU A 144 45.03 -1.76 -16.40
C LEU A 144 43.97 -1.30 -15.38
N ARG A 145 42.69 -1.43 -15.75
CA ARG A 145 41.57 -1.02 -14.89
C ARG A 145 41.45 -1.85 -13.62
N LEU A 146 41.81 -3.13 -13.68
CA LEU A 146 41.83 -3.97 -12.48
C LEU A 146 42.93 -3.52 -11.52
N CYS A 147 44.11 -3.16 -12.04
CA CYS A 147 45.21 -2.66 -11.22
C CYS A 147 44.83 -1.38 -10.45
N GLU A 148 44.09 -0.45 -11.09
CA GLU A 148 43.55 0.74 -10.44
C GLU A 148 42.56 0.44 -9.30
N LYS A 149 41.85 -0.68 -9.37
CA LYS A 149 40.87 -1.09 -8.35
C LYS A 149 41.48 -1.97 -7.25
N VAL A 150 42.52 -2.73 -7.57
CA VAL A 150 43.19 -3.64 -6.62
C VAL A 150 44.11 -2.88 -5.68
N PHE A 151 44.83 -1.85 -6.15
CA PHE A 151 45.71 -1.06 -5.31
C PHE A 151 45.02 0.19 -4.78
N ASP A 152 45.12 0.42 -3.47
CA ASP A 152 44.61 1.62 -2.83
C ASP A 152 45.50 2.84 -3.18
N PRO A 153 44.93 3.96 -3.70
CA PRO A 153 45.69 5.17 -4.00
C PRO A 153 46.49 5.74 -2.84
N GLN A 154 46.11 5.46 -1.58
CA GLN A 154 46.73 6.07 -0.40
C GLN A 154 47.84 5.22 0.22
N ASN A 155 47.80 3.88 0.08
CA ASN A 155 48.68 2.97 0.83
C ASN A 155 49.50 2.05 -0.09
N ASP A 156 49.29 2.10 -1.41
CA ASP A 156 49.98 1.33 -2.47
C ASP A 156 50.04 -0.18 -2.24
N LYS A 157 49.15 -0.70 -1.38
CA LYS A 157 49.03 -2.11 -1.01
C LYS A 157 47.87 -2.76 -1.75
N PRO A 158 47.98 -4.06 -2.11
CA PRO A 158 46.89 -4.78 -2.72
C PRO A 158 45.73 -4.96 -1.74
N SER A 159 44.51 -4.71 -2.22
CA SER A 159 43.27 -4.79 -1.44
C SER A 159 43.01 -6.22 -0.98
N LYS A 160 42.74 -6.37 0.32
CA LYS A 160 42.37 -7.65 0.94
C LYS A 160 41.06 -8.21 0.38
N TRP A 161 40.14 -7.33 -0.05
CA TRP A 161 38.87 -7.72 -0.69
C TRP A 161 39.12 -8.44 -2.02
N TRP A 162 39.90 -7.85 -2.92
CA TRP A 162 40.24 -8.48 -4.20
C TRP A 162 41.04 -9.78 -4.03
N THR A 163 41.87 -9.84 -2.99
CA THR A 163 42.69 -11.02 -2.67
C THR A 163 41.84 -12.21 -2.20
N CYS A 164 40.66 -11.99 -1.61
CA CYS A 164 39.80 -13.09 -1.14
C CYS A 164 39.21 -13.92 -2.30
N PHE A 165 39.03 -13.30 -3.47
CA PHE A 165 38.48 -13.94 -4.66
C PHE A 165 39.50 -14.82 -5.39
N VAL A 166 40.80 -14.70 -5.09
CA VAL A 166 41.87 -15.52 -5.69
C VAL A 166 41.64 -17.02 -5.44
N LYS A 167 41.03 -17.37 -4.30
CA LYS A 167 40.76 -18.76 -3.91
C LYS A 167 39.46 -19.33 -4.50
N ARG A 168 38.61 -18.51 -5.11
CA ARG A 168 37.34 -18.96 -5.72
C ARG A 168 37.57 -19.30 -7.19
N GLN A 169 37.06 -20.45 -7.62
CA GLN A 169 37.14 -20.88 -9.01
C GLN A 169 35.81 -20.64 -9.71
N PHE A 170 35.83 -19.98 -10.86
CA PHE A 170 34.66 -19.82 -11.72
C PHE A 170 34.57 -21.02 -12.68
N MET A 171 33.42 -21.69 -12.73
CA MET A 171 33.16 -22.93 -13.51
C MET A 171 34.18 -24.08 -13.32
N ASN A 172 34.99 -24.06 -12.26
CA ASN A 172 36.15 -24.97 -12.07
C ASN A 172 37.11 -25.00 -13.29
N LYS A 173 37.19 -23.90 -14.05
CA LYS A 173 38.08 -23.75 -15.21
C LYS A 173 39.04 -22.57 -15.00
N SER A 174 40.21 -22.64 -15.61
CA SER A 174 41.22 -21.57 -15.64
C SER A 174 41.77 -21.42 -17.06
N LEU A 175 42.17 -20.21 -17.46
CA LEU A 175 42.76 -19.97 -18.78
C LEU A 175 44.20 -20.51 -18.90
N SER A 176 44.87 -20.71 -17.76
CA SER A 176 46.13 -21.42 -17.58
C SER A 176 45.88 -22.90 -17.26
N GLY A 177 46.70 -23.78 -17.83
CA GLY A 177 46.59 -25.24 -17.67
C GLY A 177 46.63 -25.72 -16.20
N PRO A 178 46.29 -27.00 -15.94
CA PRO A 178 45.91 -27.49 -14.61
C PRO A 178 47.10 -27.50 -13.63
N GLY A 179 47.28 -26.39 -12.92
CA GLY A 179 48.21 -26.24 -11.80
C GLY A 179 47.46 -26.20 -10.47
N HIS A 180 47.39 -27.36 -9.82
CA HIS A 180 47.11 -27.61 -8.40
C HIS A 180 45.78 -27.08 -7.81
N SER A 181 44.82 -28.01 -7.75
CA SER A 181 43.72 -28.03 -6.80
C SER A 181 44.24 -28.10 -5.36
N HIS A 182 44.03 -27.05 -4.56
CA HIS A 182 44.08 -27.14 -3.09
C HIS A 182 42.66 -27.06 -2.53
N ARG A 183 42.34 -28.06 -1.70
CA ARG A 183 41.07 -28.26 -0.97
C ARG A 183 40.70 -27.05 -0.08
N PRO A 184 39.41 -26.84 0.23
CA PRO A 184 38.97 -25.71 1.06
C PRO A 184 39.35 -25.95 2.52
N HIS A 185 40.12 -25.03 3.11
CA HIS A 185 40.29 -24.93 4.56
C HIS A 185 39.33 -23.88 5.14
N THR A 186 38.80 -24.28 6.29
CA THR A 186 37.85 -23.63 7.20
C THR A 186 38.14 -22.17 7.52
N LEU A 187 37.06 -21.39 7.60
CA LEU A 187 37.00 -19.99 8.01
C LEU A 187 37.29 -19.82 9.51
N GLN A 188 38.11 -18.83 9.86
CA GLN A 188 38.07 -18.13 11.15
C GLN A 188 38.01 -16.62 10.91
N PRO A 189 37.31 -15.83 11.74
CA PRO A 189 37.13 -14.39 11.53
C PRO A 189 38.30 -13.60 12.14
N GLY A 190 38.83 -12.63 11.39
CA GLY A 190 39.79 -11.62 11.84
C GLY A 190 39.19 -10.21 11.80
N PRO A 191 39.75 -9.24 12.54
CA PRO A 191 39.01 -8.14 13.15
C PRO A 191 38.69 -6.97 12.22
N ALA A 192 37.69 -6.21 12.67
CA ALA A 192 37.11 -5.02 12.06
C ALA A 192 38.12 -4.00 11.52
N GLY A 193 37.88 -3.57 10.27
CA GLY A 193 38.52 -2.42 9.62
C GLY A 193 37.59 -1.91 8.51
N GLU A 194 37.16 -0.66 8.70
CA GLU A 194 36.21 0.23 7.98
C GLU A 194 35.77 -0.09 6.53
N PRO A 195 34.47 0.12 6.18
CA PRO A 195 33.93 -0.20 4.85
C PRO A 195 34.11 0.94 3.83
N VAL A 196 34.30 0.52 2.58
CA VAL A 196 34.51 1.35 1.39
C VAL A 196 33.18 1.51 0.66
N VAL A 197 32.68 2.75 0.66
CA VAL A 197 31.55 3.47 0.01
C VAL A 197 30.68 2.77 -1.08
N ILE A 198 31.12 1.74 -1.81
CA ILE A 198 30.31 1.02 -2.81
C ILE A 198 29.68 -0.26 -2.24
N ASP A 199 30.33 -0.91 -1.25
CA ASP A 199 29.75 -2.03 -0.48
C ASP A 199 28.57 -1.56 0.37
N ASP A 200 28.59 -0.30 0.82
CA ASP A 200 27.58 0.27 1.69
C ASP A 200 26.22 0.40 1.00
N PHE A 201 26.14 0.76 -0.28
CA PHE A 201 24.86 0.87 -0.98
C PHE A 201 24.21 -0.49 -1.21
N LEU A 202 24.98 -1.51 -1.61
CA LEU A 202 24.41 -2.85 -1.78
C LEU A 202 24.02 -3.46 -0.43
N ALA A 203 24.85 -3.27 0.60
CA ALA A 203 24.53 -3.67 1.97
C ALA A 203 23.27 -2.96 2.49
N LEU A 204 23.08 -1.68 2.18
CA LEU A 204 21.89 -0.90 2.54
C LEU A 204 20.62 -1.52 1.94
N TRP A 205 20.64 -1.82 0.64
CA TRP A 205 19.51 -2.43 -0.06
C TRP A 205 19.21 -3.85 0.45
N ILE A 206 20.26 -4.65 0.70
CA ILE A 206 20.11 -5.98 1.28
C ILE A 206 19.49 -5.88 2.67
N ASN A 207 20.02 -5.02 3.54
CA ASN A 207 19.53 -4.87 4.91
C ASN A 207 18.10 -4.30 4.94
N MET A 208 17.75 -3.37 4.04
CA MET A 208 16.39 -2.84 3.90
C MET A 208 15.42 -3.93 3.45
N MET A 209 15.78 -4.70 2.41
CA MET A 209 14.95 -5.81 1.92
C MET A 209 14.78 -6.90 2.98
N LEU A 210 15.87 -7.27 3.67
CA LEU A 210 15.88 -8.25 4.74
C LEU A 210 15.00 -7.79 5.90
N ALA A 211 15.05 -6.51 6.27
CA ALA A 211 14.17 -5.91 7.28
C ALA A 211 12.70 -5.99 6.86
N ASN A 212 12.38 -5.66 5.61
CA ASN A 212 11.02 -5.77 5.08
C ASN A 212 10.50 -7.23 5.08
N LEU A 213 11.35 -8.19 4.72
CA LEU A 213 11.02 -9.62 4.76
C LEU A 213 10.80 -10.12 6.19
N TYR A 214 11.67 -9.74 7.13
CA TYR A 214 11.50 -10.10 8.54
C TYR A 214 10.23 -9.47 9.14
N LYS A 215 9.95 -8.21 8.81
CA LYS A 215 8.69 -7.55 9.19
C LYS A 215 7.49 -8.32 8.65
N LYS A 216 7.53 -8.74 7.38
CA LYS A 216 6.45 -9.54 6.77
C LYS A 216 6.30 -10.93 7.40
N ALA A 217 7.39 -11.53 7.85
CA ALA A 217 7.42 -12.81 8.56
C ALA A 217 7.03 -12.70 10.06
N GLY A 218 6.84 -11.50 10.60
CA GLY A 218 6.55 -11.27 12.02
C GLY A 218 7.77 -11.40 12.94
N GLN A 219 8.99 -11.38 12.40
CA GLN A 219 10.23 -11.44 13.18
C GLN A 219 10.71 -10.02 13.53
N GLU A 220 10.23 -9.48 14.65
CA GLU A 220 10.49 -8.09 15.03
C GLU A 220 11.97 -7.82 15.34
N ARG A 221 12.63 -8.68 16.15
CA ARG A 221 14.01 -8.44 16.59
C ARG A 221 15.01 -8.37 15.41
N PRO A 222 15.03 -9.34 14.48
CA PRO A 222 15.91 -9.27 13.31
C PRO A 222 15.58 -8.10 12.37
N SER A 223 14.30 -7.72 12.29
CA SER A 223 13.89 -6.56 11.52
C SER A 223 14.44 -5.26 12.11
N VAL A 224 14.33 -5.07 13.43
CA VAL A 224 14.87 -3.89 14.13
C VAL A 224 16.38 -3.80 13.98
N THR A 225 17.12 -4.91 14.12
CA THR A 225 18.59 -4.89 13.94
C THR A 225 18.97 -4.49 12.52
N SER A 226 18.25 -4.98 11.52
CA SER A 226 18.52 -4.69 10.11
C SER A 226 18.22 -3.23 9.77
N TYR A 227 17.08 -2.69 10.24
CA TYR A 227 16.77 -1.26 10.07
C TYR A 227 17.75 -0.33 10.80
N LYS A 228 18.26 -0.72 11.98
CA LYS A 228 19.29 0.05 12.69
C LYS A 228 20.60 0.09 11.90
N GLU A 229 20.99 -1.01 11.27
CA GLU A 229 22.18 -1.01 10.40
C GLU A 229 21.97 -0.13 9.16
N VAL A 230 20.77 -0.12 8.58
CA VAL A 230 20.41 0.80 7.50
C VAL A 230 20.54 2.26 7.94
N LEU A 231 20.05 2.63 9.13
CA LEU A 231 20.19 4.00 9.64
C LEU A 231 21.62 4.37 10.01
N ARG A 232 22.46 3.39 10.41
CA ARG A 232 23.89 3.62 10.66
C ARG A 232 24.63 4.00 9.38
N GLN A 233 24.26 3.38 8.26
CA GLN A 233 24.83 3.65 6.94
C GLN A 233 24.23 4.91 6.30
N CYS A 234 22.91 5.05 6.33
CA CYS A 234 22.17 6.17 5.75
C CYS A 234 21.10 6.68 6.75
N PRO A 235 21.42 7.69 7.56
CA PRO A 235 20.52 8.20 8.60
C PRO A 235 19.27 8.90 8.06
N LEU A 236 19.24 9.25 6.76
CA LEU A 236 18.11 9.88 6.08
C LEU A 236 17.12 8.87 5.46
N ALA A 237 17.28 7.57 5.72
CA ALA A 237 16.35 6.55 5.24
C ALA A 237 15.02 6.60 6.03
N LEU A 238 14.08 7.45 5.58
CA LEU A 238 12.78 7.68 6.22
C LEU A 238 11.95 6.40 6.35
N ASP A 239 11.97 5.53 5.34
CA ASP A 239 11.25 4.25 5.38
C ASP A 239 11.78 3.31 6.47
N ALA A 240 13.09 3.31 6.73
CA ALA A 240 13.67 2.56 7.83
C ALA A 240 13.25 3.14 9.20
N ILE A 241 13.13 4.47 9.29
CA ILE A 241 12.60 5.13 10.48
C ILE A 241 11.14 4.71 10.73
N LEU A 242 10.27 4.80 9.72
CA LEU A 242 8.89 4.36 9.82
C LEU A 242 8.80 2.86 10.16
N GLY A 243 9.68 2.05 9.57
CA GLY A 243 9.86 0.65 9.89
C GLY A 243 10.13 0.41 11.37
N LEU A 244 11.10 1.11 11.95
CA LEU A 244 11.42 1.02 13.38
C LEU A 244 10.28 1.49 14.29
N LEU A 245 9.65 2.63 13.96
CA LEU A 245 8.53 3.15 14.73
C LEU A 245 7.32 2.18 14.70
N SER A 246 7.06 1.56 13.56
CA SER A 246 6.01 0.54 13.42
C SER A 246 6.28 -0.74 14.23
N LEU A 247 7.54 -1.02 14.57
CA LEU A 247 7.98 -2.13 15.41
C LEU A 247 8.11 -1.71 16.90
N SER A 248 7.42 -0.65 17.31
CA SER A 248 7.36 -0.12 18.69
C SER A 248 8.68 0.37 19.28
N VAL A 249 9.68 0.67 18.44
CA VAL A 249 10.92 1.30 18.90
C VAL A 249 10.62 2.72 19.38
N LYS A 250 11.15 3.10 20.55
CA LYS A 250 10.88 4.41 21.15
C LYS A 250 11.41 5.52 20.25
N GLY A 251 10.58 6.55 19.99
CA GLY A 251 10.99 7.70 19.18
C GLY A 251 12.25 8.43 19.68
N ALA A 252 12.53 8.38 20.99
CA ALA A 252 13.75 8.94 21.57
C ALA A 252 15.04 8.23 21.09
N GLU A 253 14.97 6.91 20.92
CA GLU A 253 16.09 6.10 20.43
C GLU A 253 16.34 6.35 18.93
N VAL A 254 15.27 6.52 18.15
CA VAL A 254 15.40 6.89 16.74
C VAL A 254 15.94 8.31 16.59
N ALA A 255 15.45 9.25 17.39
CA ALA A 255 15.92 10.63 17.38
C ALA A 255 17.42 10.75 17.71
N SER A 256 17.93 9.97 18.67
CA SER A 256 19.35 9.99 19.01
C SER A 256 20.25 9.48 17.88
N MET A 257 19.80 8.48 17.10
CA MET A 257 20.52 8.00 15.92
C MET A 257 20.61 9.05 14.80
N THR A 258 19.59 9.90 14.67
CA THR A 258 19.55 10.97 13.66
C THR A 258 20.10 12.32 14.13
N MET A 259 20.40 12.48 15.43
CA MET A 259 20.74 13.77 16.03
C MET A 259 21.99 14.42 15.41
N ASN A 260 23.01 13.60 15.13
CA ASN A 260 24.25 14.08 14.52
C ASN A 260 24.00 14.67 13.12
N VAL A 261 23.01 14.15 12.39
CA VAL A 261 22.66 14.61 11.04
C VAL A 261 21.86 15.90 11.08
N ILE A 262 20.94 16.02 12.04
CA ILE A 262 20.16 17.24 12.26
C ILE A 262 21.08 18.42 12.60
N GLN A 263 22.15 18.18 13.37
CA GLN A 263 23.11 19.24 13.75
C GLN A 263 24.11 19.60 12.65
N THR A 264 24.39 18.70 11.72
CA THR A 264 25.43 18.89 10.69
C THR A 264 24.87 19.44 9.37
N VAL A 265 23.63 19.09 9.02
CA VAL A 265 23.01 19.51 7.76
C VAL A 265 21.97 20.60 8.03
N PRO A 266 22.15 21.83 7.52
CA PRO A 266 21.16 22.88 7.66
C PRO A 266 19.85 22.52 6.94
N ASN A 267 18.71 23.05 7.41
CA ASN A 267 17.36 22.81 6.90
C ASN A 267 16.69 21.46 7.24
N LEU A 268 17.23 20.68 8.20
CA LEU A 268 16.64 19.41 8.65
C LEU A 268 15.99 19.44 10.05
N ASP A 269 15.78 20.63 10.63
CA ASP A 269 15.20 20.78 11.97
C ASP A 269 13.81 20.12 12.10
N TRP A 270 13.07 20.09 10.99
CA TRP A 270 11.75 19.47 10.85
C TRP A 270 11.77 17.94 11.06
N LEU A 271 12.90 17.27 10.79
CA LEU A 271 13.02 15.81 10.92
C LEU A 271 12.81 15.37 12.37
N SER A 272 13.30 16.14 13.34
CA SER A 272 13.10 15.84 14.77
C SER A 272 11.62 15.85 15.16
N VAL A 273 10.84 16.78 14.59
CA VAL A 273 9.40 16.93 14.82
C VAL A 273 8.64 15.84 14.05
N TRP A 274 9.09 15.51 12.85
CA TRP A 274 8.55 14.42 12.04
C TRP A 274 8.70 13.06 12.73
N ILE A 275 9.87 12.72 13.27
CA ILE A 275 10.08 11.48 14.04
C ILE A 275 9.16 11.43 15.26
N LYS A 276 9.00 12.55 15.98
CA LYS A 276 8.07 12.65 17.11
C LYS A 276 6.62 12.43 16.68
N ALA A 277 6.20 13.02 15.56
CA ALA A 277 4.85 12.86 15.02
C ALA A 277 4.55 11.39 14.71
N TYR A 278 5.40 10.73 13.93
CA TYR A 278 5.19 9.32 13.57
C TYR A 278 5.38 8.35 14.74
N ALA A 279 6.17 8.71 15.75
CA ALA A 279 6.21 7.95 16.99
C ALA A 279 4.83 7.93 17.66
N PHE A 280 4.14 9.07 17.73
CA PHE A 280 2.77 9.12 18.27
C PHE A 280 1.74 8.39 17.39
N VAL A 281 1.91 8.41 16.06
CA VAL A 281 1.06 7.65 15.13
C VAL A 281 1.09 6.16 15.45
N HIS A 282 2.28 5.62 15.73
CA HIS A 282 2.45 4.19 16.01
C HIS A 282 2.16 3.81 17.47
N THR A 283 2.23 4.74 18.43
CA THR A 283 1.73 4.50 19.80
C THR A 283 0.19 4.53 19.88
N GLY A 284 -0.49 5.04 18.85
CA GLY A 284 -1.95 5.17 18.82
C GLY A 284 -2.48 6.45 19.49
N ASP A 285 -1.61 7.37 19.88
CA ASP A 285 -1.96 8.65 20.47
C ASP A 285 -2.40 9.67 19.41
N ASN A 286 -3.60 9.48 18.86
CA ASN A 286 -4.09 10.26 17.71
C ASN A 286 -4.10 11.78 17.98
N SER A 287 -4.50 12.23 19.17
CA SER A 287 -4.59 13.67 19.48
C SER A 287 -3.23 14.38 19.48
N ARG A 288 -2.22 13.77 20.10
CA ARG A 288 -0.84 14.29 20.12
C ARG A 288 -0.19 14.22 18.75
N ALA A 289 -0.45 13.16 17.98
CA ALA A 289 0.02 13.03 16.61
C ALA A 289 -0.54 14.15 15.72
N ILE A 290 -1.86 14.37 15.74
CA ILE A 290 -2.53 15.44 14.97
C ILE A 290 -1.96 16.81 15.32
N ASN A 291 -1.87 17.16 16.61
CA ASN A 291 -1.33 18.46 17.02
C ASN A 291 0.13 18.68 16.56
N THR A 292 0.94 17.63 16.60
CA THR A 292 2.34 17.70 16.18
C THR A 292 2.46 17.85 14.66
N ILE A 293 1.66 17.11 13.88
CA ILE A 293 1.63 17.18 12.42
C ILE A 293 1.08 18.53 11.95
N CYS A 294 0.01 19.04 12.55
CA CYS A 294 -0.51 20.39 12.27
C CYS A 294 0.53 21.48 12.59
N SER A 295 1.34 21.30 13.65
CA SER A 295 2.46 22.21 13.92
C SER A 295 3.55 22.11 12.85
N LEU A 296 3.77 20.93 12.26
CA LEU A 296 4.75 20.72 11.20
C LEU A 296 4.31 21.39 9.89
N GLU A 297 3.03 21.24 9.53
CA GLU A 297 2.39 21.87 8.38
C GLU A 297 2.42 23.41 8.48
N LYS A 298 2.20 23.96 9.68
CA LYS A 298 2.19 25.42 9.90
C LYS A 298 3.57 26.07 9.85
N LYS A 299 4.59 25.42 10.43
CA LYS A 299 5.89 26.05 10.76
C LYS A 299 7.01 25.78 9.75
N SER A 300 6.92 24.73 8.94
CA SER A 300 8.07 24.24 8.17
C SER A 300 7.99 24.55 6.68
N LEU A 301 9.10 24.34 5.97
CA LEU A 301 9.17 24.31 4.51
C LEU A 301 8.33 23.17 3.90
N LEU A 302 7.79 22.24 4.71
CA LEU A 302 6.98 21.10 4.29
C LEU A 302 5.48 21.40 4.31
N ARG A 303 5.10 22.68 4.14
CA ARG A 303 3.70 23.03 3.91
C ARG A 303 3.22 22.36 2.62
N ASP A 304 2.00 21.83 2.64
CA ASP A 304 1.37 21.15 1.50
C ASP A 304 2.09 19.87 1.01
N ASN A 305 2.82 19.18 1.90
CA ASN A 305 3.34 17.85 1.58
C ASN A 305 2.19 16.80 1.55
N VAL A 306 2.04 16.14 0.40
CA VAL A 306 1.02 15.13 0.11
C VAL A 306 1.06 13.96 1.10
N ASP A 307 2.24 13.41 1.41
CA ASP A 307 2.36 12.27 2.34
C ASP A 307 1.95 12.65 3.77
N LEU A 308 2.24 13.89 4.16
CA LEU A 308 1.89 14.41 5.48
C LEU A 308 0.38 14.66 5.58
N LEU A 309 -0.24 15.20 4.53
CA LEU A 309 -1.69 15.38 4.45
C LEU A 309 -2.42 14.03 4.44
N GLY A 310 -1.92 13.04 3.68
CA GLY A 310 -2.48 11.68 3.70
C GLY A 310 -2.38 11.03 5.09
N SER A 311 -1.24 11.15 5.76
CA SER A 311 -1.05 10.66 7.13
C SER A 311 -1.93 11.38 8.14
N LEU A 312 -2.12 12.70 7.98
CA LEU A 312 -3.01 13.50 8.80
C LEU A 312 -4.47 13.09 8.60
N ALA A 313 -4.88 12.86 7.36
CA ALA A 313 -6.22 12.41 7.02
C ALA A 313 -6.51 11.01 7.60
N ASP A 314 -5.53 10.09 7.54
CA ASP A 314 -5.59 8.79 8.20
C ASP A 314 -5.72 8.90 9.73
N LEU A 315 -5.05 9.87 10.36
CA LEU A 315 -5.17 10.11 11.79
C LEU A 315 -6.55 10.66 12.17
N TYR A 316 -7.09 11.60 11.39
CA TYR A 316 -8.45 12.10 11.58
C TYR A 316 -9.46 10.97 11.43
N PHE A 317 -9.27 10.10 10.45
CA PHE A 317 -10.06 8.89 10.27
C PHE A 317 -10.02 7.99 11.51
N ARG A 318 -8.82 7.69 12.05
CA ARG A 318 -8.65 6.90 13.29
C ARG A 318 -9.23 7.58 14.53
N ALA A 319 -9.23 8.91 14.58
CA ALA A 319 -9.84 9.71 15.65
C ALA A 319 -11.38 9.81 15.54
N GLY A 320 -11.95 9.36 14.41
CA GLY A 320 -13.38 9.40 14.14
C GLY A 320 -13.90 10.70 13.55
N ASP A 321 -13.03 11.63 13.21
CA ASP A 321 -13.40 12.92 12.63
C ASP A 321 -13.40 12.79 11.10
N SER A 322 -14.56 12.41 10.54
CA SER A 322 -14.69 12.21 9.10
C SER A 322 -14.61 13.51 8.32
N LYS A 323 -15.17 14.61 8.85
CA LYS A 323 -15.23 15.91 8.15
C LYS A 323 -13.82 16.44 7.89
N ASN A 324 -12.97 16.49 8.92
CA ASN A 324 -11.59 16.96 8.75
C ASN A 324 -10.74 15.98 7.93
N SER A 325 -11.02 14.68 8.00
CA SER A 325 -10.34 13.67 7.18
C SER A 325 -10.63 13.87 5.69
N VAL A 326 -11.91 14.04 5.31
CA VAL A 326 -12.34 14.29 3.92
C VAL A 326 -11.69 15.56 3.37
N LEU A 327 -11.72 16.67 4.12
CA LEU A 327 -11.10 17.92 3.69
C LEU A 327 -9.59 17.79 3.43
N LYS A 328 -8.88 17.02 4.27
CA LYS A 328 -7.43 16.80 4.10
C LYS A 328 -7.11 15.85 2.95
N PHE A 329 -7.96 14.84 2.69
CA PHE A 329 -7.84 14.01 1.49
C PHE A 329 -8.14 14.80 0.21
N GLU A 330 -9.17 15.66 0.21
CA GLU A 330 -9.47 16.57 -0.90
C GLU A 330 -8.28 17.50 -1.18
N GLN A 331 -7.70 18.10 -0.14
CA GLN A 331 -6.49 18.91 -0.26
C GLN A 331 -5.32 18.10 -0.85
N ALA A 332 -5.09 16.87 -0.37
CA ALA A 332 -4.03 16.00 -0.87
C ALA A 332 -4.23 15.62 -2.36
N GLN A 333 -5.47 15.33 -2.76
CA GLN A 333 -5.82 15.00 -4.14
C GLN A 333 -5.65 16.20 -5.08
N MET A 334 -5.97 17.42 -4.61
CA MET A 334 -5.79 18.63 -5.41
C MET A 334 -4.32 18.98 -5.65
N LEU A 335 -3.43 18.59 -4.72
CA LEU A 335 -1.99 18.78 -4.84
C LEU A 335 -1.33 17.73 -5.74
N ASP A 336 -1.74 16.47 -5.62
CA ASP A 336 -1.26 15.37 -6.46
C ASP A 336 -2.42 14.58 -7.07
N PRO A 337 -2.71 14.80 -8.37
CA PRO A 337 -3.72 14.05 -9.09
C PRO A 337 -3.45 12.53 -9.14
N TYR A 338 -2.19 12.10 -8.99
CA TYR A 338 -1.76 10.69 -9.11
C TYR A 338 -1.65 9.97 -7.76
N LEU A 339 -2.18 10.57 -6.68
CA LEU A 339 -2.16 9.98 -5.35
C LEU A 339 -3.03 8.71 -5.28
N ILE A 340 -2.40 7.55 -5.11
CA ILE A 340 -3.08 6.26 -4.94
C ILE A 340 -3.28 5.92 -3.46
N LYS A 341 -2.27 6.17 -2.63
CA LYS A 341 -2.27 5.81 -1.20
C LYS A 341 -3.33 6.60 -0.44
N GLY A 342 -4.16 5.91 0.35
CA GLY A 342 -5.20 6.52 1.19
C GLY A 342 -6.52 6.80 0.46
N MET A 343 -6.57 6.63 -0.87
CA MET A 343 -7.80 6.85 -1.65
C MET A 343 -8.88 5.79 -1.38
N ASP A 344 -8.49 4.62 -0.90
CA ASP A 344 -9.41 3.59 -0.43
C ASP A 344 -10.18 4.03 0.84
N VAL A 345 -9.49 4.69 1.78
CA VAL A 345 -10.11 5.29 2.97
C VAL A 345 -10.96 6.50 2.58
N TYR A 346 -10.46 7.36 1.70
CA TYR A 346 -11.21 8.52 1.22
C TYR A 346 -12.49 8.13 0.48
N GLY A 347 -12.43 7.17 -0.46
CA GLY A 347 -13.61 6.67 -1.17
C GLY A 347 -14.63 6.03 -0.24
N TYR A 348 -14.19 5.35 0.82
CA TYR A 348 -15.09 4.85 1.87
C TYR A 348 -15.77 5.98 2.65
N LEU A 349 -15.04 7.04 3.01
CA LEU A 349 -15.60 8.20 3.70
C LEU A 349 -16.64 8.93 2.86
N LEU A 350 -16.34 9.21 1.60
CA LEU A 350 -17.29 9.82 0.66
C LEU A 350 -18.55 8.98 0.49
N ALA A 351 -18.39 7.65 0.36
CA ALA A 351 -19.52 6.74 0.23
C ALA A 351 -20.37 6.71 1.52
N ARG A 352 -19.74 6.84 2.70
CA ARG A 352 -20.44 6.95 3.98
C ARG A 352 -21.20 8.26 4.13
N GLU A 353 -20.72 9.34 3.53
CA GLU A 353 -21.39 10.65 3.47
C GLU A 353 -22.50 10.71 2.41
N GLY A 354 -22.66 9.67 1.58
CA GLY A 354 -23.70 9.62 0.55
C GLY A 354 -23.33 10.33 -0.76
N ARG A 355 -22.12 10.89 -0.88
CA ARG A 355 -21.60 11.57 -2.08
C ARG A 355 -21.17 10.56 -3.16
N LEU A 356 -22.13 9.81 -3.71
CA LEU A 356 -21.86 8.70 -4.64
C LEU A 356 -21.23 9.17 -5.96
N GLU A 357 -21.62 10.34 -6.48
CA GLU A 357 -21.07 10.92 -7.71
C GLU A 357 -19.57 11.18 -7.60
N ASP A 358 -19.12 11.69 -6.46
CA ASP A 358 -17.71 11.95 -6.20
C ASP A 358 -16.91 10.65 -6.09
N VAL A 359 -17.52 9.58 -5.57
CA VAL A 359 -16.91 8.24 -5.52
C VAL A 359 -16.77 7.66 -6.93
N GLU A 360 -17.76 7.84 -7.81
CA GLU A 360 -17.66 7.42 -9.21
C GLU A 360 -16.56 8.20 -9.95
N ASN A 361 -16.51 9.52 -9.76
CA ASN A 361 -15.47 10.38 -10.31
C ASN A 361 -14.08 9.97 -9.83
N LEU A 362 -13.94 9.69 -8.52
CA LEU A 362 -12.69 9.21 -7.92
C LEU A 362 -12.30 7.84 -8.50
N GLY A 363 -13.25 6.91 -8.61
CA GLY A 363 -13.02 5.58 -9.19
C GLY A 363 -12.53 5.66 -10.64
N CYS A 364 -13.18 6.49 -11.47
CA CYS A 364 -12.79 6.71 -12.86
C CYS A 364 -11.37 7.31 -12.97
N ARG A 365 -11.06 8.31 -12.14
CA ARG A 365 -9.71 8.90 -12.09
C ARG A 365 -8.65 7.86 -11.72
N LEU A 366 -8.90 7.08 -10.67
CA LEU A 366 -7.94 6.07 -10.21
C LEU A 366 -7.69 4.97 -11.25
N PHE A 367 -8.73 4.50 -11.94
CA PHE A 367 -8.55 3.53 -13.03
C PHE A 367 -7.76 4.08 -14.21
N ASN A 368 -7.94 5.37 -14.54
CA ASN A 368 -7.15 6.01 -15.59
C ASN A 368 -5.66 6.12 -15.24
N ILE A 369 -5.33 6.15 -13.94
CA ILE A 369 -3.95 6.25 -13.46
C ILE A 369 -3.32 4.86 -13.35
N SER A 370 -3.99 3.93 -12.68
CA SER A 370 -3.48 2.57 -12.51
C SER A 370 -4.60 1.55 -12.32
N ASP A 371 -4.53 0.45 -13.07
CA ASP A 371 -5.45 -0.69 -12.92
C ASP A 371 -4.92 -1.80 -11.99
N GLN A 372 -3.60 -1.80 -11.77
CA GLN A 372 -2.89 -2.89 -11.07
C GLN A 372 -2.89 -2.75 -9.54
N HIS A 373 -3.28 -1.58 -9.02
CA HIS A 373 -3.37 -1.29 -7.59
C HIS A 373 -4.71 -1.73 -7.01
N ALA A 374 -4.81 -1.92 -5.69
CA ALA A 374 -6.05 -2.42 -5.06
C ALA A 374 -7.07 -1.30 -4.81
N GLU A 375 -6.60 -0.08 -4.60
CA GLU A 375 -7.35 1.11 -4.23
C GLU A 375 -8.47 1.47 -5.23
N PRO A 376 -8.25 1.47 -6.56
CA PRO A 376 -9.32 1.73 -7.55
C PRO A 376 -10.48 0.72 -7.46
N TRP A 377 -10.16 -0.56 -7.26
CA TRP A 377 -11.13 -1.64 -7.10
C TRP A 377 -11.93 -1.48 -5.81
N VAL A 378 -11.29 -1.05 -4.73
CA VAL A 378 -11.95 -0.76 -3.45
C VAL A 378 -12.91 0.41 -3.59
N VAL A 379 -12.50 1.54 -4.18
CA VAL A 379 -13.37 2.72 -4.36
C VAL A 379 -14.61 2.37 -5.18
N SER A 380 -14.43 1.67 -6.30
CA SER A 380 -15.55 1.23 -7.15
C SER A 380 -16.44 0.19 -6.47
N GLY A 381 -15.84 -0.63 -5.61
CA GLY A 381 -16.54 -1.57 -4.77
C GLY A 381 -17.38 -0.89 -3.68
N CYS A 382 -16.84 0.15 -3.03
CA CYS A 382 -17.58 1.02 -2.10
C CYS A 382 -18.78 1.66 -2.81
N HIS A 383 -18.57 2.25 -3.99
CA HIS A 383 -19.68 2.78 -4.80
C HIS A 383 -20.78 1.73 -5.06
N SER A 384 -20.37 0.53 -5.50
CA SER A 384 -21.31 -0.57 -5.78
C SER A 384 -22.05 -1.05 -4.53
N PHE A 385 -21.40 -1.03 -3.37
CA PHE A 385 -21.99 -1.42 -2.08
C PHE A 385 -23.10 -0.47 -1.66
N TYR A 386 -22.85 0.85 -1.70
CA TYR A 386 -23.86 1.86 -1.36
C TYR A 386 -24.96 1.97 -2.43
N SER A 387 -24.65 1.64 -3.69
CA SER A 387 -25.66 1.40 -4.75
C SER A 387 -26.53 0.14 -4.53
N LYS A 388 -26.39 -0.58 -3.40
CA LYS A 388 -27.06 -1.84 -3.07
C LYS A 388 -26.77 -3.01 -4.03
N ARG A 389 -25.76 -2.90 -4.90
CA ARG A 389 -25.32 -3.96 -5.83
C ARG A 389 -24.25 -4.82 -5.17
N TYR A 390 -24.65 -5.59 -4.17
CA TYR A 390 -23.72 -6.36 -3.33
C TYR A 390 -22.93 -7.42 -4.12
N SER A 391 -23.53 -8.05 -5.14
CA SER A 391 -22.86 -9.07 -5.98
C SER A 391 -21.64 -8.51 -6.72
N ARG A 392 -21.79 -7.32 -7.28
CA ARG A 392 -20.69 -6.59 -7.92
C ARG A 392 -19.64 -6.15 -6.91
N ALA A 393 -20.06 -5.62 -5.76
CA ALA A 393 -19.14 -5.22 -4.70
C ALA A 393 -18.27 -6.39 -4.20
N LEU A 394 -18.85 -7.60 -4.10
CA LEU A 394 -18.14 -8.81 -3.72
C LEU A 394 -17.02 -9.16 -4.71
N TYR A 395 -17.30 -9.11 -6.02
CA TYR A 395 -16.32 -9.37 -7.06
C TYR A 395 -15.17 -8.34 -7.03
N LEU A 396 -15.51 -7.06 -6.94
CA LEU A 396 -14.54 -5.97 -6.90
C LEU A 396 -13.64 -6.05 -5.66
N GLY A 397 -14.23 -6.32 -4.49
CA GLY A 397 -13.48 -6.54 -3.25
C GLY A 397 -12.58 -7.78 -3.30
N ALA A 398 -13.04 -8.87 -3.95
CA ALA A 398 -12.21 -10.06 -4.15
C ALA A 398 -11.00 -9.79 -5.06
N LYS A 399 -11.18 -9.03 -6.15
CA LYS A 399 -10.09 -8.63 -7.04
C LYS A 399 -9.10 -7.71 -6.31
N ALA A 400 -9.57 -6.78 -5.49
CA ALA A 400 -8.71 -5.94 -4.66
C ALA A 400 -7.81 -6.75 -3.71
N ILE A 401 -8.36 -7.80 -3.07
CA ILE A 401 -7.58 -8.68 -2.18
C ILE A 401 -6.55 -9.51 -2.97
N GLN A 402 -6.88 -9.93 -4.20
CA GLN A 402 -5.94 -10.66 -5.06
C GLN A 402 -4.72 -9.79 -5.43
N LEU A 403 -4.93 -8.50 -5.66
CA LEU A 403 -3.86 -7.54 -5.96
C LEU A 403 -3.05 -7.20 -4.72
N ASN A 404 -3.72 -6.92 -3.60
CA ASN A 404 -3.08 -6.63 -2.33
C ASN A 404 -3.76 -7.37 -1.18
N SER A 405 -3.14 -8.46 -0.72
CA SER A 405 -3.60 -9.24 0.41
C SER A 405 -3.60 -8.48 1.74
N ASN A 406 -2.89 -7.35 1.82
CA ASN A 406 -2.73 -6.57 3.05
C ASN A 406 -3.68 -5.37 3.12
N SER A 407 -4.50 -5.13 2.10
CA SER A 407 -5.47 -4.03 2.14
C SER A 407 -6.60 -4.37 3.12
N VAL A 408 -6.64 -3.65 4.22
CA VAL A 408 -7.68 -3.80 5.25
C VAL A 408 -9.04 -3.38 4.70
N GLN A 409 -9.09 -2.28 3.94
CA GLN A 409 -10.35 -1.77 3.39
C GLN A 409 -11.00 -2.75 2.42
N ALA A 410 -10.20 -3.46 1.60
CA ALA A 410 -10.71 -4.49 0.70
C ALA A 410 -11.36 -5.65 1.45
N LEU A 411 -10.76 -6.10 2.56
CA LEU A 411 -11.33 -7.14 3.42
C LEU A 411 -12.63 -6.69 4.10
N LEU A 412 -12.68 -5.44 4.59
CA LEU A 412 -13.88 -4.87 5.18
C LEU A 412 -15.02 -4.76 4.17
N LEU A 413 -14.73 -4.27 2.96
CA LEU A 413 -15.72 -4.17 1.89
C LEU A 413 -16.28 -5.55 1.53
N LYS A 414 -15.42 -6.55 1.38
CA LYS A 414 -15.85 -7.93 1.09
C LYS A 414 -16.70 -8.50 2.24
N GLY A 415 -16.28 -8.29 3.48
CA GLY A 415 -17.03 -8.72 4.66
C GLY A 415 -18.42 -8.06 4.74
N ALA A 416 -18.50 -6.76 4.50
CA ALA A 416 -19.76 -6.00 4.49
C ALA A 416 -20.70 -6.46 3.36
N ALA A 417 -20.17 -6.69 2.15
CA ALA A 417 -20.94 -7.20 1.04
C ALA A 417 -21.52 -8.61 1.33
N LEU A 418 -20.71 -9.50 1.93
CA LEU A 418 -21.17 -10.84 2.34
C LEU A 418 -22.24 -10.79 3.43
N ARG A 419 -22.09 -9.88 4.41
CA ARG A 419 -23.09 -9.66 5.45
C ARG A 419 -24.44 -9.26 4.85
N ASN A 420 -24.46 -8.31 3.92
CA ASN A 420 -25.71 -7.85 3.29
C ASN A 420 -26.34 -8.90 2.38
N MET A 421 -25.58 -9.89 1.91
CA MET A 421 -26.10 -11.08 1.21
C MET A 421 -26.61 -12.18 2.17
N GLY A 422 -26.47 -12.01 3.49
CA GLY A 422 -26.84 -13.01 4.49
C GLY A 422 -25.77 -14.10 4.74
N ARG A 423 -24.60 -14.05 4.09
CA ARG A 423 -23.49 -14.99 4.30
C ARG A 423 -22.62 -14.57 5.49
N VAL A 424 -23.23 -14.49 6.67
CA VAL A 424 -22.62 -13.91 7.89
C VAL A 424 -21.40 -14.70 8.37
N GLN A 425 -21.41 -16.03 8.30
CA GLN A 425 -20.30 -16.86 8.77
C GLN A 425 -19.00 -16.64 7.99
N GLU A 426 -19.09 -16.46 6.67
CA GLU A 426 -17.92 -16.14 5.85
C GLU A 426 -17.42 -14.71 6.08
N ALA A 427 -18.34 -13.77 6.31
CA ALA A 427 -17.99 -12.39 6.63
C ALA A 427 -17.13 -12.30 7.91
N ILE A 428 -17.48 -13.08 8.94
CA ILE A 428 -16.73 -13.13 10.22
C ILE A 428 -15.25 -13.48 10.00
N ILE A 429 -14.95 -14.40 9.07
CA ILE A 429 -13.57 -14.81 8.77
C ILE A 429 -12.77 -13.62 8.22
N HIS A 430 -13.35 -12.88 7.26
CA HIS A 430 -12.72 -11.71 6.65
C HIS A 430 -12.54 -10.55 7.63
N PHE A 431 -13.52 -10.29 8.50
CA PHE A 431 -13.37 -9.28 9.56
C PHE A 431 -12.29 -9.67 10.59
N ARG A 432 -12.20 -10.95 10.97
CA ARG A 432 -11.11 -11.44 11.85
C ARG A 432 -9.74 -11.29 11.20
N GLU A 433 -9.63 -11.50 9.89
CA GLU A 433 -8.40 -11.25 9.13
C GLU A 433 -8.04 -9.75 9.10
N ALA A 434 -9.02 -8.87 8.87
CA ALA A 434 -8.84 -7.42 8.91
C ALA A 434 -8.32 -6.94 10.27
N ILE A 435 -8.85 -7.48 11.37
CA ILE A 435 -8.40 -7.17 12.74
C ILE A 435 -6.94 -7.60 12.98
N ARG A 436 -6.49 -8.73 12.41
CA ARG A 436 -5.10 -9.17 12.53
C ARG A 436 -4.14 -8.22 11.80
N LEU A 437 -4.57 -7.66 10.67
CA LEU A 437 -3.76 -6.72 9.89
C LEU A 437 -3.72 -5.33 10.52
N ALA A 438 -4.83 -4.84 11.07
CA ALA A 438 -4.92 -3.53 11.70
C ALA A 438 -5.69 -3.59 13.04
N PRO A 439 -4.99 -3.85 14.17
CA PRO A 439 -5.63 -3.98 15.48
C PRO A 439 -6.09 -2.65 16.10
N CYS A 440 -5.65 -1.51 15.57
CA CYS A 440 -5.97 -0.18 16.11
C CYS A 440 -7.16 0.51 15.40
N ARG A 441 -7.78 -0.16 14.42
CA ARG A 441 -8.84 0.42 13.57
C ARG A 441 -10.22 -0.02 14.08
N LEU A 442 -11.08 0.94 14.43
CA LEU A 442 -12.36 0.67 15.10
C LEU A 442 -13.41 0.04 14.16
N ASP A 443 -13.46 0.49 12.91
CA ASP A 443 -14.39 0.03 11.89
C ASP A 443 -14.31 -1.49 11.62
N CYS A 444 -13.12 -2.07 11.72
CA CYS A 444 -12.93 -3.53 11.65
C CYS A 444 -13.71 -4.26 12.73
N TYR A 445 -13.70 -3.73 13.95
CA TYR A 445 -14.42 -4.32 15.08
C TYR A 445 -15.91 -4.03 15.03
N GLU A 446 -16.31 -2.83 14.57
CA GLU A 446 -17.71 -2.47 14.33
C GLU A 446 -18.35 -3.47 13.36
N GLY A 447 -17.73 -3.71 12.20
CA GLY A 447 -18.23 -4.67 11.22
C GLY A 447 -18.30 -6.12 11.75
N LEU A 448 -17.33 -6.54 12.57
CA LEU A 448 -17.36 -7.86 13.21
C LEU A 448 -18.48 -7.99 14.24
N ILE A 449 -18.64 -6.98 15.10
CA ILE A 449 -19.69 -6.96 16.14
C ILE A 449 -21.06 -6.95 15.48
N GLU A 450 -21.26 -6.13 14.45
CA GLU A 450 -22.49 -6.13 13.67
C GLU A 450 -22.80 -7.49 13.02
N CYS A 451 -21.78 -8.24 12.61
CA CYS A 451 -21.97 -9.62 12.13
C CYS A 451 -22.42 -10.56 13.26
N TYR A 452 -21.83 -10.46 14.46
CA TYR A 452 -22.27 -11.27 15.61
C TYR A 452 -23.66 -10.90 16.10
N LEU A 453 -24.05 -9.62 16.04
CA LEU A 453 -25.40 -9.17 16.33
C LEU A 453 -26.39 -9.75 15.30
N ALA A 454 -26.04 -9.73 14.01
CA ALA A 454 -26.84 -10.35 12.96
C ALA A 454 -26.97 -11.88 13.09
N SER A 455 -25.98 -12.55 13.70
CA SER A 455 -26.04 -13.99 14.01
C SER A 455 -26.65 -14.31 15.38
N SER A 456 -27.17 -13.30 16.10
CA SER A 456 -27.71 -13.41 17.47
C SER A 456 -26.70 -13.94 18.51
N SER A 457 -25.39 -13.85 18.23
CA SER A 457 -24.31 -14.33 19.09
C SER A 457 -23.85 -13.23 20.06
N ILE A 458 -24.76 -12.75 20.90
CA ILE A 458 -24.58 -11.57 21.78
C ILE A 458 -23.38 -11.74 22.75
N ARG A 459 -23.16 -12.96 23.27
CA ARG A 459 -22.05 -13.23 24.20
C ARG A 459 -20.68 -13.01 23.53
N GLU A 460 -20.51 -13.46 22.29
CA GLU A 460 -19.26 -13.29 21.55
C GLU A 460 -19.05 -11.81 21.17
N ALA A 461 -20.12 -11.12 20.77
CA ALA A 461 -20.10 -9.68 20.53
C ALA A 461 -19.62 -8.92 21.77
N MET A 462 -20.11 -9.28 22.96
CA MET A 462 -19.73 -8.64 24.22
C MET A 462 -18.26 -8.88 24.59
N VAL A 463 -17.75 -10.10 24.37
CA VAL A 463 -16.32 -10.40 24.58
C VAL A 463 -15.46 -9.55 23.64
N MET A 464 -15.84 -9.45 22.37
CA MET A 464 -15.09 -8.66 21.40
C MET A 464 -15.15 -7.16 21.69
N ALA A 465 -16.29 -6.62 22.07
CA ALA A 465 -16.42 -5.22 22.45
C ALA A 465 -15.58 -4.88 23.70
N ASN A 466 -15.52 -5.78 24.68
CA ASN A 466 -14.62 -5.64 25.82
C ASN A 466 -13.13 -5.70 25.44
N ASN A 467 -12.78 -6.52 24.44
CA ASN A 467 -11.41 -6.56 23.92
C ASN A 467 -11.03 -5.23 23.26
N VAL A 468 -11.93 -4.65 22.46
CA VAL A 468 -11.72 -3.32 21.84
C VAL A 468 -11.52 -2.25 22.90
N TYR A 469 -12.33 -2.28 23.95
CA TYR A 469 -12.21 -1.33 25.05
C TYR A 469 -10.86 -1.44 25.77
N LYS A 470 -10.32 -2.66 25.91
CA LYS A 470 -8.99 -2.90 26.49
C LYS A 470 -7.86 -2.43 25.58
N THR A 471 -8.00 -2.56 24.25
CA THR A 471 -6.93 -2.22 23.30
C THR A 471 -6.88 -0.74 22.97
N LEU A 472 -8.02 -0.10 22.70
CA LEU A 472 -8.11 1.31 22.29
C LEU A 472 -8.32 2.26 23.47
N GLY A 473 -8.71 1.75 24.64
CA GLY A 473 -9.03 2.56 25.81
C GLY A 473 -10.40 3.24 25.73
N ALA A 474 -10.65 4.14 26.68
CA ALA A 474 -11.92 4.84 26.86
C ALA A 474 -12.06 6.02 25.88
N SER A 475 -12.41 5.72 24.63
CA SER A 475 -12.82 6.70 23.60
C SER A 475 -14.35 6.73 23.50
N ALA A 476 -14.93 7.88 23.14
CA ALA A 476 -16.37 8.01 22.95
C ALA A 476 -16.92 6.98 21.95
N GLN A 477 -16.14 6.64 20.91
CA GLN A 477 -16.55 5.67 19.90
C GLN A 477 -16.52 4.23 20.44
N THR A 478 -15.51 3.86 21.23
CA THR A 478 -15.41 2.51 21.82
C THR A 478 -16.46 2.30 22.89
N LEU A 479 -16.76 3.34 23.68
CA LEU A 479 -17.85 3.36 24.65
C LEU A 479 -19.21 3.22 23.97
N THR A 480 -19.42 3.91 22.85
CA THR A 480 -20.68 3.79 22.07
C THR A 480 -20.83 2.39 21.50
N LEU A 481 -19.77 1.80 20.95
CA LEU A 481 -19.79 0.44 20.43
C LEU A 481 -20.12 -0.59 21.53
N LEU A 482 -19.49 -0.46 22.71
CA LEU A 482 -19.85 -1.27 23.87
C LEU A 482 -21.33 -1.09 24.26
N ALA A 483 -21.81 0.14 24.28
CA ALA A 483 -23.20 0.43 24.58
C ALA A 483 -24.13 -0.25 23.57
N THR A 484 -23.85 -0.19 22.26
CA THR A 484 -24.68 -0.84 21.24
C THR A 484 -24.85 -2.34 21.48
N VAL A 485 -23.80 -3.04 21.90
CA VAL A 485 -23.91 -4.47 22.23
C VAL A 485 -24.73 -4.70 23.50
N CYS A 486 -24.57 -3.84 24.51
CA CYS A 486 -25.36 -3.89 25.75
C CYS A 486 -26.85 -3.53 25.55
N LEU A 487 -27.22 -2.87 24.45
CA LEU A 487 -28.63 -2.53 24.13
C LEU A 487 -29.45 -3.73 23.68
N GLU A 488 -28.80 -4.70 23.04
CA GLU A 488 -29.43 -5.93 22.56
C GLU A 488 -29.72 -6.89 23.72
N ASP A 489 -28.97 -6.80 24.82
CA ASP A 489 -29.24 -7.57 26.04
C ASP A 489 -30.15 -6.77 27.01
N PRO A 490 -31.40 -7.21 27.26
CA PRO A 490 -32.33 -6.51 28.13
C PRO A 490 -31.82 -6.36 29.57
N VAL A 491 -30.95 -7.26 30.05
CA VAL A 491 -30.42 -7.21 31.41
C VAL A 491 -29.39 -6.08 31.58
N THR A 492 -28.78 -5.60 30.49
CA THR A 492 -27.68 -4.63 30.54
C THR A 492 -28.03 -3.22 30.08
N GLN A 493 -29.31 -2.89 29.90
CA GLN A 493 -29.75 -1.58 29.43
C GLN A 493 -29.31 -0.41 30.32
N GLU A 494 -29.37 -0.56 31.65
CA GLU A 494 -28.89 0.48 32.57
C GLU A 494 -27.39 0.75 32.42
N LYS A 495 -26.60 -0.31 32.19
CA LYS A 495 -25.17 -0.18 31.91
C LYS A 495 -24.94 0.52 30.57
N ALA A 496 -25.75 0.24 29.55
CA ALA A 496 -25.67 0.89 28.24
C ALA A 496 -25.87 2.41 28.36
N LYS A 497 -26.87 2.86 29.13
CA LYS A 497 -27.08 4.29 29.42
C LYS A 497 -25.87 4.94 30.07
N ALA A 498 -25.36 4.35 31.15
CA ALA A 498 -24.20 4.89 31.86
C ALA A 498 -22.95 4.99 30.96
N LEU A 499 -22.80 4.07 30.00
CA LEU A 499 -21.73 4.11 29.00
C LEU A 499 -21.95 5.22 27.96
N LEU A 500 -23.18 5.43 27.51
CA LEU A 500 -23.53 6.50 26.58
C LEU A 500 -23.40 7.88 27.23
N ASP A 501 -23.78 8.02 28.49
CA ASP A 501 -23.58 9.26 29.26
C ASP A 501 -22.09 9.59 29.40
N LYS A 502 -21.25 8.58 29.66
CA LYS A 502 -19.79 8.74 29.64
C LYS A 502 -19.26 9.10 28.26
N ALA A 503 -19.82 8.54 27.19
CA ALA A 503 -19.41 8.86 25.82
C ALA A 503 -19.75 10.32 25.47
N LEU A 504 -20.96 10.77 25.82
CA LEU A 504 -21.42 12.14 25.59
C LEU A 504 -20.71 13.16 26.49
N ALA A 505 -20.29 12.77 27.69
CA ALA A 505 -19.45 13.61 28.54
C ALA A 505 -18.05 13.84 27.94
N GLN A 506 -17.53 12.88 27.15
CA GLN A 506 -16.27 13.05 26.41
C GLN A 506 -16.46 13.86 25.14
N ARG A 507 -17.50 13.54 24.36
CA ARG A 507 -17.80 14.18 23.07
C ARG A 507 -19.32 14.43 22.98
N PRO A 508 -19.80 15.63 23.35
CA PRO A 508 -21.22 15.96 23.32
C PRO A 508 -21.84 15.93 21.92
N ASP A 509 -21.02 16.14 20.89
CA ASP A 509 -21.39 16.24 19.48
C ASP A 509 -21.28 14.90 18.72
N TYR A 510 -21.18 13.76 19.42
CA TYR A 510 -21.07 12.47 18.77
C TYR A 510 -22.43 11.87 18.37
N VAL A 511 -22.79 12.05 17.10
CA VAL A 511 -24.07 11.63 16.49
C VAL A 511 -24.47 10.20 16.83
N LYS A 512 -23.57 9.21 16.65
CA LYS A 512 -23.88 7.79 16.91
C LYS A 512 -24.27 7.55 18.37
N ALA A 513 -23.65 8.24 19.34
CA ALA A 513 -24.03 8.11 20.75
C ALA A 513 -25.38 8.77 21.03
N VAL A 514 -25.64 9.95 20.47
CA VAL A 514 -26.93 10.64 20.63
C VAL A 514 -28.05 9.78 20.08
N VAL A 515 -27.91 9.25 18.85
CA VAL A 515 -28.89 8.35 18.23
C VAL A 515 -29.15 7.12 19.09
N LYS A 516 -28.10 6.47 19.60
CA LYS A 516 -28.25 5.26 20.44
C LYS A 516 -28.86 5.56 21.81
N LYS A 517 -28.58 6.73 22.38
CA LYS A 517 -29.23 7.18 23.61
C LYS A 517 -30.69 7.58 23.38
N ALA A 518 -31.01 8.18 22.24
CA ALA A 518 -32.38 8.46 21.83
C ALA A 518 -33.18 7.16 21.67
N GLU A 519 -32.63 6.18 20.95
CA GLU A 519 -33.25 4.85 20.80
C GLU A 519 -33.57 4.18 22.14
N LEU A 520 -32.68 4.33 23.14
CA LEU A 520 -32.95 3.91 24.51
C LEU A 520 -34.11 4.66 25.17
N LEU A 521 -34.11 5.98 25.09
CA LEU A 521 -35.15 6.82 25.72
C LEU A 521 -36.52 6.58 25.08
N SER A 522 -36.55 6.29 23.78
CA SER A 522 -37.75 5.84 23.06
C SER A 522 -38.29 4.52 23.61
N ARG A 523 -37.42 3.51 23.82
CA ARG A 523 -37.81 2.22 24.43
C ARG A 523 -38.35 2.38 25.86
N GLU A 524 -37.93 3.43 26.56
CA GLU A 524 -38.36 3.73 27.93
C GLU A 524 -39.51 4.73 28.01
N GLN A 525 -40.00 5.24 26.88
CA GLN A 525 -41.06 6.24 26.80
C GLN A 525 -40.75 7.55 27.53
N LYS A 526 -39.46 7.88 27.71
CA LYS A 526 -39.01 9.16 28.28
C LYS A 526 -38.72 10.16 27.16
N TYR A 527 -39.77 10.59 26.48
CA TYR A 527 -39.66 11.44 25.30
C TYR A 527 -39.13 12.85 25.62
N GLU A 528 -39.52 13.45 26.74
CA GLU A 528 -39.07 14.79 27.15
C GLU A 528 -37.55 14.89 27.36
N ASP A 529 -36.98 13.94 28.10
CA ASP A 529 -35.53 13.84 28.29
C ASP A 529 -34.80 13.65 26.95
N GLY A 530 -35.44 12.91 26.03
CA GLY A 530 -34.97 12.69 24.66
C GLY A 530 -34.96 13.98 23.84
N ILE A 531 -36.05 14.74 23.84
CA ILE A 531 -36.17 16.01 23.12
C ILE A 531 -35.12 17.00 23.63
N ALA A 532 -34.92 17.12 24.95
CA ALA A 532 -33.90 17.98 25.52
C ALA A 532 -32.48 17.59 25.08
N LEU A 533 -32.19 16.27 25.05
CA LEU A 533 -30.91 15.76 24.56
C LEU A 533 -30.71 16.08 23.07
N LEU A 534 -31.72 15.87 22.23
CA LEU A 534 -31.64 16.10 20.79
C LEU A 534 -31.52 17.59 20.46
N ARG A 535 -32.27 18.47 21.14
CA ARG A 535 -32.14 19.93 20.97
C ARG A 535 -30.73 20.42 21.32
N ASN A 536 -30.10 19.86 22.36
CA ASN A 536 -28.70 20.17 22.69
C ASN A 536 -27.71 19.67 21.61
N ALA A 537 -27.94 18.46 21.07
CA ALA A 537 -27.12 17.95 19.98
C ALA A 537 -27.27 18.80 18.70
N LEU A 538 -28.49 19.16 18.34
CA LEU A 538 -28.82 19.96 17.15
C LEU A 538 -28.31 21.40 17.22
N ALA A 539 -28.15 21.97 18.43
CA ALA A 539 -27.51 23.27 18.60
C ALA A 539 -26.05 23.28 18.13
N ASN A 540 -25.37 22.12 18.13
CA ASN A 540 -23.97 21.98 17.71
C ASN A 540 -23.84 21.42 16.28
N GLN A 541 -24.70 20.49 15.89
CA GLN A 541 -24.65 19.83 14.58
C GLN A 541 -26.05 19.65 13.99
N SER A 542 -26.28 20.20 12.79
CA SER A 542 -27.46 19.92 11.98
C SER A 542 -27.24 18.64 11.17
N ASP A 543 -27.88 17.54 11.58
CA ASP A 543 -27.85 16.27 10.84
C ASP A 543 -29.29 15.82 10.53
N CYS A 544 -29.51 15.31 9.32
CA CYS A 544 -30.81 14.77 8.87
C CYS A 544 -31.37 13.75 9.87
N VAL A 545 -30.55 12.77 10.27
CA VAL A 545 -30.97 11.67 11.15
C VAL A 545 -31.41 12.18 12.53
N LEU A 546 -30.77 13.23 13.05
CA LEU A 546 -31.13 13.81 14.35
C LEU A 546 -32.46 14.57 14.26
N HIS A 547 -32.67 15.35 13.20
CA HIS A 547 -33.97 16.02 12.96
C HIS A 547 -35.10 15.01 12.80
N ARG A 548 -34.86 13.90 12.10
CA ARG A 548 -35.83 12.81 11.96
C ARG A 548 -36.22 12.20 13.30
N ILE A 549 -35.25 11.87 14.16
CA ILE A 549 -35.54 11.28 15.48
C ILE A 549 -36.23 12.29 16.40
N LEU A 550 -35.90 13.58 16.27
CA LEU A 550 -36.59 14.64 16.99
C LEU A 550 -38.06 14.71 16.56
N GLY A 551 -38.32 14.67 15.24
CA GLY A 551 -39.68 14.55 14.71
C GLY A 551 -40.42 13.34 15.28
N ASP A 552 -39.78 12.15 15.28
CA ASP A 552 -40.36 10.93 15.85
C ASP A 552 -40.75 11.09 17.34
N PHE A 553 -39.98 11.87 18.12
CA PHE A 553 -40.29 12.14 19.53
C PHE A 553 -41.38 13.19 19.72
N LEU A 554 -41.40 14.23 18.89
CA LEU A 554 -42.42 15.28 18.94
C LEU A 554 -43.79 14.71 18.55
N VAL A 555 -43.84 13.79 17.58
CA VAL A 555 -45.06 13.02 17.25
C VAL A 555 -45.54 12.23 18.47
N ALA A 556 -44.62 11.59 19.22
CA ALA A 556 -44.99 10.84 20.42
C ALA A 556 -45.48 11.71 21.59
N VAL A 557 -45.12 13.00 21.61
CA VAL A 557 -45.59 14.01 22.57
C VAL A 557 -46.85 14.75 22.06
N ASN A 558 -47.29 14.47 20.82
CA ASN A 558 -48.40 15.11 20.09
C ASN A 558 -48.15 16.59 19.71
N GLU A 559 -46.89 17.00 19.60
CA GLU A 559 -46.50 18.33 19.08
C GLU A 559 -46.29 18.26 17.55
N TYR A 560 -47.41 18.11 16.84
CA TYR A 560 -47.41 17.83 15.41
C TYR A 560 -46.84 18.94 14.53
N GLN A 561 -47.09 20.21 14.90
CA GLN A 561 -46.57 21.36 14.15
C GLN A 561 -45.03 21.40 14.15
N GLU A 562 -44.42 21.29 15.34
CA GLU A 562 -42.95 21.26 15.44
C GLU A 562 -42.39 20.00 14.78
N ALA A 563 -43.09 18.86 14.85
CA ALA A 563 -42.67 17.63 14.19
C ALA A 563 -42.60 17.79 12.66
N MET A 564 -43.62 18.42 12.05
CA MET A 564 -43.63 18.72 10.61
C MET A 564 -42.47 19.64 10.22
N ASP A 565 -42.20 20.67 11.02
CA ASP A 565 -41.05 21.55 10.80
C ASP A 565 -39.74 20.75 10.82
N GLN A 566 -39.55 19.86 11.80
CA GLN A 566 -38.34 19.03 11.88
C GLN A 566 -38.21 18.02 10.73
N TYR A 567 -39.30 17.38 10.30
CA TYR A 567 -39.27 16.51 9.12
C TYR A 567 -38.98 17.30 7.83
N SER A 568 -39.52 18.51 7.69
CA SER A 568 -39.22 19.38 6.54
C SER A 568 -37.74 19.77 6.49
N ILE A 569 -37.12 20.06 7.65
CA ILE A 569 -35.69 20.34 7.75
C ILE A 569 -34.90 19.08 7.37
N ALA A 570 -35.29 17.90 7.85
CA ALA A 570 -34.63 16.64 7.48
C ALA A 570 -34.66 16.39 5.96
N LEU A 571 -35.82 16.62 5.32
CA LEU A 571 -35.98 16.48 3.87
C LEU A 571 -35.23 17.56 3.06
N SER A 572 -35.04 18.75 3.63
CA SER A 572 -34.20 19.79 3.01
C SER A 572 -32.72 19.41 2.98
N LEU A 573 -32.27 18.62 3.96
CA LEU A 573 -30.90 18.10 4.04
C LEU A 573 -30.72 16.89 3.12
N ASP A 574 -31.61 15.90 3.24
CA ASP A 574 -31.63 14.70 2.40
C ASP A 574 -33.02 14.49 1.78
N PRO A 575 -33.24 14.92 0.51
CA PRO A 575 -34.55 14.81 -0.15
C PRO A 575 -35.05 13.37 -0.33
N ASN A 576 -34.15 12.39 -0.28
CA ASN A 576 -34.43 10.99 -0.54
C ASN A 576 -34.57 10.14 0.75
N ASP A 577 -34.65 10.75 1.94
CA ASP A 577 -34.84 9.99 3.17
C ASP A 577 -36.28 9.47 3.30
N GLN A 578 -36.46 8.19 2.97
CA GLN A 578 -37.74 7.50 3.01
C GLN A 578 -38.44 7.59 4.37
N LYS A 579 -37.68 7.56 5.47
CA LYS A 579 -38.27 7.56 6.82
C LYS A 579 -38.82 8.93 7.21
N SER A 580 -38.15 10.01 6.84
CA SER A 580 -38.65 11.37 7.03
C SER A 580 -39.88 11.62 6.16
N LEU A 581 -39.91 11.11 4.92
CA LEU A 581 -41.11 11.14 4.06
C LEU A 581 -42.28 10.36 4.67
N GLU A 582 -42.03 9.16 5.20
CA GLU A 582 -43.06 8.37 5.88
C GLU A 582 -43.59 9.08 7.14
N GLY A 583 -42.72 9.77 7.89
CA GLY A 583 -43.11 10.60 9.03
C GLY A 583 -44.04 11.73 8.59
N MET A 584 -43.64 12.48 7.56
CA MET A 584 -44.44 13.59 7.00
C MET A 584 -45.80 13.11 6.46
N GLN A 585 -45.82 12.02 5.69
CA GLN A 585 -47.06 11.46 5.14
C GLN A 585 -48.03 10.94 6.22
N LYS A 586 -47.52 10.42 7.35
CA LYS A 586 -48.37 10.05 8.48
C LYS A 586 -49.04 11.27 9.07
N MET A 587 -48.29 12.37 9.19
CA MET A 587 -48.82 13.62 9.71
C MET A 587 -49.88 14.26 8.80
N GLU A 588 -49.59 14.34 7.50
CA GLU A 588 -50.55 14.87 6.50
C GLU A 588 -51.86 14.07 6.48
N LYS A 589 -51.77 12.74 6.67
CA LYS A 589 -52.95 11.87 6.74
C LYS A 589 -53.76 12.04 8.03
N GLU A 590 -53.11 12.34 9.15
CA GLU A 590 -53.77 12.60 10.44
C GLU A 590 -54.37 14.01 10.54
N GLU A 591 -53.96 14.97 9.71
CA GLU A 591 -54.62 16.27 9.56
C GLU A 591 -55.80 16.25 8.58
N SER A 592 -55.75 15.40 7.55
CA SER A 592 -56.86 15.20 6.60
C SER A 592 -58.18 14.55 7.09
N PRO A 593 -58.30 13.89 8.27
CA PRO A 593 -59.57 13.30 8.70
C PRO A 593 -60.53 14.33 9.33
N THR A 594 -60.07 15.55 9.64
CA THR A 594 -60.93 16.59 10.24
C THR A 594 -61.68 17.44 9.22
N ASP A 595 -61.30 17.42 7.94
CA ASP A 595 -62.03 18.14 6.87
C ASP A 595 -63.20 17.33 6.27
N ALA A 596 -63.35 16.05 6.60
CA ALA A 596 -64.45 15.21 6.09
C ALA A 596 -65.77 15.34 6.88
N THR A 597 -65.94 16.36 7.73
CA THR A 597 -67.17 16.56 8.53
C THR A 597 -67.84 17.93 8.36
N GLN A 598 -67.51 18.68 7.30
CA GLN A 598 -68.22 19.91 6.97
C GLN A 598 -68.45 20.04 5.46
N GLU A 599 -69.39 19.30 4.91
CA GLU A 599 -70.10 19.53 3.64
C GLU A 599 -71.11 18.36 3.49
N GLU A 600 -72.43 18.45 3.41
CA GLU A 600 -73.47 19.47 3.46
C GLU A 600 -74.77 18.71 3.81
N ASP A 601 -75.43 19.06 4.91
CA ASP A 601 -76.85 18.76 5.14
C ASP A 601 -77.63 20.05 4.79
N VAL A 602 -78.19 20.15 3.58
CA VAL A 602 -79.33 21.03 3.25
C VAL A 602 -80.19 20.42 2.13
N ASP A 603 -81.28 19.77 2.55
CA ASP A 603 -82.67 19.79 2.04
C ASP A 603 -83.00 19.73 0.53
N ASP A 604 -83.61 18.59 0.17
CA ASP A 604 -84.84 18.38 -0.63
C ASP A 604 -85.54 19.58 -1.33
N MET A 605 -85.78 19.48 -2.65
CA MET A 605 -87.12 19.68 -3.26
C MET A 605 -87.19 19.39 -4.78
N GLU A 606 -88.01 18.38 -5.13
CA GLU A 606 -88.93 18.20 -6.28
C GLU A 606 -88.52 18.40 -7.76
N GLY A 607 -88.83 17.38 -8.59
CA GLY A 607 -89.66 17.57 -9.80
C GLY A 607 -89.26 16.89 -11.12
N SER A 608 -90.03 15.86 -11.52
CA SER A 608 -90.32 15.35 -12.90
C SER A 608 -89.14 14.99 -13.82
N GLY A 609 -88.98 13.79 -14.37
CA GLY A 609 -89.96 12.93 -15.04
C GLY A 609 -89.65 12.91 -16.54
N GLU A 610 -89.08 11.82 -17.05
CA GLU A 610 -89.52 11.12 -18.28
C GLU A 610 -88.55 10.02 -18.71
N GLU A 611 -89.16 8.96 -19.21
CA GLU A 611 -88.67 7.64 -19.56
C GLU A 611 -87.76 7.62 -20.80
N GLY A 612 -86.97 6.55 -20.93
CA GLY A 612 -86.21 6.25 -22.13
C GLY A 612 -85.36 4.99 -21.97
N ASP A 613 -86.04 3.86 -21.81
CA ASP A 613 -85.47 2.51 -21.76
C ASP A 613 -84.64 2.14 -23.00
N LEU A 614 -83.68 1.25 -22.76
CA LEU A 614 -83.33 0.00 -23.48
C LEU A 614 -81.80 -0.15 -23.51
N GLU A 615 -81.26 -0.98 -22.59
CA GLU A 615 -80.92 -2.40 -22.83
C GLU A 615 -79.77 -2.55 -23.84
N GLY A 616 -78.69 -3.28 -23.60
CA GLY A 616 -78.26 -4.20 -22.57
C GLY A 616 -76.79 -4.52 -22.90
N SER A 617 -75.93 -4.63 -21.88
CA SER A 617 -75.39 -5.92 -21.43
C SER A 617 -74.61 -6.67 -22.54
N ASP A 618 -73.29 -6.73 -22.44
CA ASP A 618 -72.72 -7.80 -21.63
C ASP A 618 -71.19 -7.69 -21.50
N SER A 619 -70.79 -8.07 -20.30
CA SER A 619 -69.47 -8.40 -19.80
C SER A 619 -68.72 -9.41 -20.66
N GLU A 620 -67.38 -9.36 -20.65
CA GLU A 620 -66.59 -10.39 -19.96
C GLU A 620 -65.09 -10.08 -19.99
N ALA A 621 -64.47 -10.30 -18.84
CA ALA A 621 -63.04 -10.31 -18.62
C ALA A 621 -62.44 -11.66 -19.03
N ALA A 622 -61.20 -11.69 -19.54
CA ALA A 622 -60.17 -12.68 -19.18
C ALA A 622 -58.86 -12.52 -19.97
N GLN A 623 -57.79 -12.25 -19.21
CA GLN A 623 -56.54 -13.02 -19.10
C GLN A 623 -55.73 -13.46 -20.34
N TRP A 624 -54.45 -13.04 -20.30
CA TRP A 624 -53.20 -13.77 -20.54
C TRP A 624 -53.04 -14.68 -21.78
N ALA A 625 -52.03 -14.37 -22.63
CA ALA A 625 -50.78 -15.15 -22.75
C ALA A 625 -49.94 -14.72 -23.97
N ASP A 626 -48.64 -14.58 -23.72
CA ASP A 626 -47.48 -14.93 -24.55
C ASP A 626 -47.55 -14.83 -26.08
N GLN A 627 -46.70 -13.97 -26.64
CA GLN A 627 -45.93 -14.29 -27.84
C GLN A 627 -44.50 -13.75 -27.73
N GLU A 628 -43.58 -14.68 -27.48
CA GLU A 628 -42.18 -14.55 -27.85
C GLU A 628 -42.07 -14.30 -29.36
N GLN A 629 -41.26 -13.33 -29.79
CA GLN A 629 -40.32 -13.59 -30.88
C GLN A 629 -39.19 -12.56 -30.95
N TRP A 630 -37.99 -13.14 -30.95
CA TRP A 630 -36.69 -12.57 -31.19
C TRP A 630 -36.55 -11.88 -32.55
N PHE A 631 -35.83 -10.75 -32.59
CA PHE A 631 -34.82 -10.40 -33.58
C PHE A 631 -33.80 -9.50 -32.84
N GLY A 632 -32.49 -9.72 -32.83
CA GLY A 632 -31.64 -10.30 -33.86
C GLY A 632 -30.74 -9.19 -34.41
N MET A 633 -29.52 -9.14 -33.89
CA MET A 633 -28.30 -8.44 -34.35
C MET A 633 -28.35 -7.70 -35.71
N GLN A 634 -27.82 -6.46 -35.68
CA GLN A 634 -26.74 -6.04 -36.58
C GLN A 634 -25.67 -5.31 -35.78
#